data_AF-A0A531MSZ3-F1
#
_entry.id   AF-A0A531MSZ3-F1
#
_cell.length_a   1.000
_cell.length_b   1.000
_cell.length_c   1.000
_cell.angle_alpha   90.00
_cell.angle_beta   90.00
_cell.angle_gamma   90.00
#
_symmetry.space_group_name_H-M   'P 1'
#
loop_
_entity.id
_entity.type
_entity.pdbx_description
1 polymer ?
#
loop_
_entity_poly.entity_id
_entity_poly.type
_entity_poly.pdbx_seq_one_letter_code
_entity_poly.pdbx_strand_id
1 'polypeptide(L)'
;PTSPPAEQPATPTASQPPPTAPSEPTQTAQASQQPQLPVTTQPENTEVAINVPKPAVPPAKAVDETAQHASWVRDFSGGDCFYASLAPDNASAIEGFATTVQPFERMLNDFRSRFHVEPDISVRLIEQPQCEVTNFLRFIDRNRVESPQLVLDRTSVPDGAPISGTLVTHGGLVSNVMLIDHRGIAFNLDDRIVAQADKATFNIPIGLGAADKAAGKALPQIMLVITGPKDIQAAMFSRPTPVSELLPKILEEIGSDGSRFSASAKYFRLGG
;
A
#
# COMPACT_ATOMS: atom_id res chain seq x y z
N PRO A 1 -42.55 44.31 15.82
CA PRO A 1 -43.55 43.22 15.74
C PRO A 1 -42.99 42.02 14.96
N THR A 2 -42.85 40.79 15.47
CA THR A 2 -43.17 40.18 16.76
C THR A 2 -42.47 38.80 16.70
N SER A 3 -41.62 38.43 17.67
CA SER A 3 -41.40 37.02 18.07
C SER A 3 -42.67 36.51 18.80
N PRO A 4 -42.85 35.23 19.25
CA PRO A 4 -42.00 34.00 19.33
C PRO A 4 -42.84 32.74 18.91
N PRO A 5 -42.80 31.50 19.50
CA PRO A 5 -41.82 30.72 20.32
C PRO A 5 -41.48 29.31 19.73
N ALA A 6 -40.30 28.71 19.94
CA ALA A 6 -39.82 27.84 21.03
C ALA A 6 -40.66 26.57 21.32
N GLU A 7 -40.11 25.38 21.06
CA GLU A 7 -40.40 24.16 21.85
C GLU A 7 -39.30 23.08 21.70
N GLN A 8 -38.67 22.77 22.83
CA GLN A 8 -37.88 21.57 23.16
C GLN A 8 -38.51 21.09 24.47
N PRO A 9 -38.87 19.80 24.67
CA PRO A 9 -38.00 18.85 25.41
C PRO A 9 -38.31 17.37 25.00
N ALA A 10 -37.79 16.25 25.51
CA ALA A 10 -37.08 15.87 26.73
C ALA A 10 -36.35 14.51 26.51
N THR A 11 -35.25 14.31 27.22
CA THR A 11 -34.64 13.00 27.53
C THR A 11 -35.42 12.28 28.63
N PRO A 12 -35.46 10.93 28.67
CA PRO A 12 -35.78 10.20 29.88
C PRO A 12 -34.53 9.64 30.57
N THR A 13 -34.44 9.94 31.86
CA THR A 13 -33.48 9.42 32.84
C THR A 13 -33.87 8.04 33.35
N ALA A 14 -32.84 7.22 33.62
CA ALA A 14 -32.67 6.08 34.53
C ALA A 14 -33.88 5.37 35.18
N SER A 15 -33.80 4.03 35.24
CA SER A 15 -34.31 3.21 36.36
C SER A 15 -33.65 1.81 36.41
N GLN A 16 -32.81 1.57 37.43
CA GLN A 16 -32.57 0.24 38.03
C GLN A 16 -33.64 0.01 39.11
N PRO A 17 -34.06 -1.25 39.38
CA PRO A 17 -33.79 -1.86 40.70
C PRO A 17 -33.65 -3.43 40.63
N PRO A 18 -33.66 -4.22 41.73
CA PRO A 18 -32.52 -4.65 42.56
C PRO A 18 -32.43 -6.22 42.67
N PRO A 19 -31.67 -6.84 43.61
CA PRO A 19 -31.14 -8.21 43.51
C PRO A 19 -31.99 -9.31 44.16
N THR A 20 -31.75 -10.56 43.77
CA THR A 20 -32.25 -11.75 44.49
C THR A 20 -31.16 -12.85 44.55
N ALA A 21 -30.59 -13.03 45.74
CA ALA A 21 -30.14 -14.34 46.27
C ALA A 21 -31.26 -14.84 47.23
N PRO A 22 -31.23 -16.03 47.87
CA PRO A 22 -30.21 -17.09 47.93
C PRO A 22 -30.75 -18.55 47.85
N SER A 23 -29.84 -19.53 47.81
CA SER A 23 -29.77 -20.68 48.75
C SER A 23 -29.43 -22.03 48.09
N GLU A 24 -28.30 -22.56 48.55
CA GLU A 24 -27.86 -23.96 48.62
C GLU A 24 -28.91 -24.90 49.27
N PRO A 25 -28.81 -26.24 49.11
CA PRO A 25 -27.91 -27.01 49.98
C PRO A 25 -27.12 -28.16 49.31
N THR A 26 -25.83 -28.23 49.67
CA THR A 26 -25.10 -29.37 50.30
C THR A 26 -25.88 -30.71 50.39
N GLN A 27 -25.35 -31.90 50.14
CA GLN A 27 -24.13 -32.60 50.61
C GLN A 27 -24.18 -33.99 49.90
N THR A 28 -23.11 -34.72 49.60
CA THR A 28 -22.47 -35.68 50.52
C THR A 28 -21.18 -36.22 49.89
N ALA A 29 -20.17 -36.33 50.72
CA ALA A 29 -18.84 -36.85 50.47
C ALA A 29 -18.79 -38.37 50.21
N GLN A 30 -17.73 -38.83 49.54
CA GLN A 30 -16.96 -39.98 50.05
C GLN A 30 -15.52 -39.97 49.54
N ALA A 31 -14.62 -40.07 50.51
CA ALA A 31 -13.17 -40.11 50.38
C ALA A 31 -12.66 -41.50 50.00
N SER A 32 -11.47 -41.58 49.42
CA SER A 32 -10.51 -42.68 49.61
C SER A 32 -9.08 -42.19 49.38
N GLN A 33 -8.20 -42.62 50.28
CA GLN A 33 -6.87 -42.13 50.61
C GLN A 33 -5.74 -42.83 49.82
N GLN A 34 -4.74 -42.06 49.35
CA GLN A 34 -3.26 -42.19 49.47
C GLN A 34 -2.54 -43.54 49.13
N PRO A 35 -1.23 -43.57 48.74
CA PRO A 35 -0.10 -42.94 49.46
C PRO A 35 0.96 -42.17 48.63
N GLN A 36 1.65 -41.25 49.33
CA GLN A 36 2.84 -40.47 48.92
C GLN A 36 4.14 -41.29 48.95
N LEU A 37 5.20 -40.81 48.27
CA LEU A 37 6.64 -41.04 48.55
C LEU A 37 7.49 -40.05 47.69
N PRO A 38 8.76 -39.74 48.03
CA PRO A 38 9.14 -38.52 48.74
C PRO A 38 9.93 -37.48 47.92
N VAL A 39 9.94 -36.25 48.45
CA VAL A 39 10.79 -35.11 48.05
C VAL A 39 12.26 -35.44 48.32
N THR A 40 13.12 -35.27 47.32
CA THR A 40 14.57 -35.18 47.51
C THR A 40 15.04 -33.84 46.95
N THR A 41 15.61 -33.03 47.82
CA THR A 41 16.25 -31.74 47.54
C THR A 41 17.63 -31.95 46.91
N GLN A 42 17.92 -31.27 45.80
CA GLN A 42 19.29 -30.91 45.43
C GLN A 42 19.29 -29.58 44.64
N PRO A 43 20.21 -28.64 44.93
CA PRO A 43 20.27 -27.34 44.27
C PRO A 43 21.31 -27.36 43.15
N GLU A 44 20.95 -27.04 41.91
CA GLU A 44 21.96 -26.63 40.92
C GLU A 44 21.37 -25.75 39.81
N ASN A 45 21.76 -24.48 39.86
CA ASN A 45 22.03 -23.57 38.74
C ASN A 45 21.27 -23.84 37.42
N THR A 46 20.17 -23.10 37.19
CA THR A 46 19.57 -23.01 35.85
C THR A 46 19.68 -21.57 35.37
N GLU A 47 20.68 -21.39 34.52
CA GLU A 47 20.88 -20.32 33.56
C GLU A 47 19.55 -19.78 33.00
N VAL A 48 19.34 -18.47 33.13
CA VAL A 48 18.18 -17.78 32.55
C VAL A 48 18.34 -17.77 31.03
N ALA A 49 17.86 -18.83 30.37
CA ALA A 49 17.69 -18.84 28.93
C ALA A 49 16.55 -17.86 28.57
N ILE A 50 16.91 -16.66 28.12
CA ILE A 50 15.98 -15.75 27.44
C ILE A 50 15.54 -16.47 26.16
N ASN A 51 14.33 -17.04 26.18
CA ASN A 51 13.69 -17.60 25.01
C ASN A 51 13.26 -16.44 24.10
N VAL A 52 14.18 -15.96 23.26
CA VAL A 52 13.85 -15.09 22.14
C VAL A 52 13.16 -15.97 21.09
N PRO A 53 11.90 -15.72 20.72
CA PRO A 53 11.26 -16.46 19.64
C PRO A 53 12.08 -16.26 18.36
N LYS A 54 12.63 -17.36 17.82
CA LYS A 54 13.32 -17.34 16.53
C LYS A 54 12.29 -16.95 15.45
N PRO A 55 12.57 -15.95 14.60
CA PRO A 55 11.68 -15.62 13.48
C PRO A 55 11.42 -16.87 12.65
N ALA A 56 10.15 -17.26 12.53
CA ALA A 56 9.76 -18.41 11.72
C ALA A 56 10.02 -18.07 10.25
N VAL A 57 10.97 -18.78 9.64
CA VAL A 57 11.19 -18.69 8.19
C VAL A 57 9.98 -19.32 7.50
N PRO A 58 9.32 -18.62 6.56
CA PRO A 58 8.19 -19.17 5.83
C PRO A 58 8.56 -20.49 5.14
N PRO A 59 7.64 -21.46 5.02
CA PRO A 59 7.91 -22.71 4.33
C PRO A 59 8.23 -22.47 2.85
N ALA A 60 9.29 -23.10 2.34
CA ALA A 60 9.81 -22.89 0.99
C ALA A 60 8.76 -23.02 -0.14
N LYS A 61 7.72 -23.84 0.05
CA LYS A 61 6.62 -24.01 -0.92
C LYS A 61 5.77 -22.75 -1.10
N ALA A 62 5.51 -22.01 -0.03
CA ALA A 62 4.72 -20.78 -0.09
C ALA A 62 5.44 -19.64 -0.84
N VAL A 63 6.79 -19.65 -0.78
CA VAL A 63 7.64 -18.71 -1.53
C VAL A 63 7.58 -18.99 -3.03
N ASP A 64 7.58 -20.26 -3.43
CA ASP A 64 7.50 -20.69 -4.83
C ASP A 64 6.15 -20.35 -5.47
N GLU A 65 5.04 -20.57 -4.75
CA GLU A 65 3.69 -20.19 -5.19
C GLU A 65 3.55 -18.66 -5.36
N THR A 66 4.07 -17.88 -4.41
CA THR A 66 4.03 -16.42 -4.49
C THR A 66 4.83 -15.90 -5.70
N ALA A 67 5.99 -16.48 -5.98
CA ALA A 67 6.78 -16.13 -7.15
C ALA A 67 6.07 -16.50 -8.47
N GLN A 68 5.34 -17.63 -8.47
CA GLN A 68 4.51 -18.03 -9.61
C GLN A 68 3.33 -17.08 -9.83
N HIS A 69 2.66 -16.63 -8.77
CA HIS A 69 1.61 -15.61 -8.86
C HIS A 69 2.17 -14.29 -9.37
N ALA A 70 3.31 -13.84 -8.82
CA ALA A 70 3.96 -12.58 -9.19
C ALA A 70 4.33 -12.55 -10.67
N SER A 71 4.97 -13.62 -11.16
CA SER A 71 5.35 -13.74 -12.57
C SER A 71 4.13 -13.78 -13.49
N TRP A 72 3.08 -14.53 -13.13
CA TRP A 72 1.86 -14.60 -13.93
C TRP A 72 1.14 -13.25 -14.03
N VAL A 73 1.00 -12.53 -12.90
CA VAL A 73 0.36 -11.20 -12.87
C VAL A 73 1.14 -10.20 -13.73
N ARG A 74 2.47 -10.19 -13.62
CA ARG A 74 3.35 -9.33 -14.42
C ARG A 74 3.26 -9.61 -15.92
N ASP A 75 3.12 -10.89 -16.28
CA ASP A 75 3.14 -11.33 -17.69
C ASP A 75 1.73 -11.30 -18.32
N PHE A 76 0.68 -11.02 -17.55
CA PHE A 76 -0.69 -10.91 -18.05
C PHE A 76 -0.84 -9.75 -19.05
N SER A 77 -1.47 -10.03 -20.19
CA SER A 77 -1.68 -9.04 -21.25
C SER A 77 -3.07 -8.39 -21.13
N GLY A 78 -3.14 -7.24 -20.46
CA GLY A 78 -4.37 -6.46 -20.35
C GLY A 78 -4.58 -5.39 -21.43
N GLY A 79 -3.60 -5.16 -22.31
CA GLY A 79 -3.62 -4.13 -23.37
C GLY A 79 -2.57 -3.03 -23.17
N ASP A 80 -2.57 -2.01 -24.03
CA ASP A 80 -1.53 -0.97 -24.10
C ASP A 80 -1.53 0.04 -22.94
N CYS A 81 -2.64 0.11 -22.18
CA CYS A 81 -2.79 0.96 -21.02
C CYS A 81 -3.21 0.12 -19.81
N PHE A 82 -2.46 -0.93 -19.55
CA PHE A 82 -2.69 -1.86 -18.45
C PHE A 82 -1.38 -2.22 -17.78
N TYR A 83 -1.37 -2.17 -16.45
CA TYR A 83 -0.30 -2.70 -15.63
C TYR A 83 -0.90 -3.30 -14.37
N ALA A 84 -0.30 -4.40 -13.91
CA ALA A 84 -0.64 -5.01 -12.64
C ALA A 84 0.60 -5.66 -12.01
N SER A 85 0.65 -5.64 -10.69
CA SER A 85 1.68 -6.31 -9.89
C SER A 85 1.07 -6.79 -8.57
N LEU A 86 1.70 -7.79 -7.95
CA LEU A 86 1.37 -8.08 -6.55
C LEU A 86 1.69 -6.88 -5.66
N ALA A 87 0.85 -6.64 -4.66
CA ALA A 87 1.10 -5.62 -3.66
C ALA A 87 2.33 -6.01 -2.81
N PRO A 88 3.21 -5.05 -2.46
CA PRO A 88 4.42 -5.34 -1.67
C PRO A 88 4.11 -6.01 -0.33
N ASP A 89 3.01 -5.60 0.32
CA ASP A 89 2.66 -5.98 1.69
C ASP A 89 1.66 -7.15 1.76
N ASN A 90 1.19 -7.64 0.60
CA ASN A 90 0.23 -8.74 0.53
C ASN A 90 0.41 -9.55 -0.76
N ALA A 91 1.02 -10.72 -0.61
CA ALA A 91 1.30 -11.68 -1.69
C ALA A 91 0.05 -12.24 -2.42
N SER A 92 -1.15 -11.94 -1.92
CA SER A 92 -2.43 -12.33 -2.55
C SER A 92 -3.24 -11.13 -3.07
N ALA A 93 -2.76 -9.90 -2.85
CA ALA A 93 -3.38 -8.69 -3.40
C ALA A 93 -2.66 -8.26 -4.67
N ILE A 94 -3.44 -7.85 -5.67
CA ILE A 94 -2.98 -7.28 -6.93
C ILE A 94 -3.33 -5.80 -6.91
N GLU A 95 -2.36 -4.94 -7.20
CA GLU A 95 -2.60 -3.53 -7.51
C GLU A 95 -2.39 -3.32 -9.00
N GLY A 96 -3.29 -2.57 -9.65
CA GLY A 96 -3.13 -2.31 -11.07
C GLY A 96 -3.79 -1.04 -11.56
N PHE A 97 -3.31 -0.59 -12.73
CA PHE A 97 -3.73 0.63 -13.41
C PHE A 97 -4.29 0.28 -14.78
N ALA A 98 -5.45 0.85 -15.11
CA ALA A 98 -5.97 0.86 -16.48
C ALA A 98 -6.98 1.99 -16.67
N THR A 99 -7.38 2.24 -17.92
CA THR A 99 -8.45 3.20 -18.24
C THR A 99 -9.85 2.63 -18.02
N THR A 100 -9.98 1.31 -17.95
CA THR A 100 -11.27 0.63 -17.77
C THR A 100 -11.15 -0.62 -16.89
N VAL A 101 -12.28 -1.15 -16.41
CA VAL A 101 -12.30 -2.29 -15.48
C VAL A 101 -12.18 -3.66 -16.18
N GLN A 102 -12.55 -3.76 -17.46
CA GLN A 102 -12.66 -5.03 -18.19
C GLN A 102 -11.36 -5.85 -18.25
N PRO A 103 -10.15 -5.26 -18.35
CA PRO A 103 -8.91 -6.03 -18.25
C PRO A 103 -8.75 -6.75 -16.91
N PHE A 104 -9.21 -6.14 -15.80
CA PHE A 104 -9.14 -6.74 -14.47
C PHE A 104 -10.16 -7.86 -14.28
N GLU A 105 -11.36 -7.74 -14.85
CA GLU A 105 -12.35 -8.82 -14.85
C GLU A 105 -11.81 -10.08 -15.56
N ARG A 106 -11.11 -9.90 -16.69
CA ARG A 106 -10.42 -11.01 -17.37
C ARG A 106 -9.29 -11.58 -16.53
N MET A 107 -8.45 -10.72 -15.95
CA MET A 107 -7.37 -11.14 -15.06
C MET A 107 -7.91 -11.98 -13.88
N LEU A 108 -8.98 -11.53 -13.24
CA LEU A 108 -9.61 -12.23 -12.12
C LEU A 108 -10.05 -13.64 -12.52
N ASN A 109 -10.77 -13.76 -13.64
CA ASN A 109 -11.26 -15.04 -14.14
C ASN A 109 -10.12 -16.00 -14.49
N ASP A 110 -9.09 -15.51 -15.18
CA ASP A 110 -7.95 -16.32 -15.60
C ASP A 110 -7.08 -16.74 -14.41
N PHE A 111 -6.87 -15.83 -13.43
CA PHE A 111 -6.14 -16.13 -12.20
C PHE A 111 -6.86 -17.21 -11.40
N ARG A 112 -8.18 -17.07 -11.20
CA ARG A 112 -9.01 -18.06 -10.49
C ARG A 112 -9.02 -19.41 -11.21
N SER A 113 -9.10 -19.42 -12.53
CA SER A 113 -9.06 -20.64 -13.33
C SER A 113 -7.73 -21.38 -13.17
N ARG A 114 -6.62 -20.62 -13.14
CA ARG A 114 -5.26 -21.17 -13.08
C ARG A 114 -4.83 -21.60 -11.68
N PHE A 115 -5.10 -20.79 -10.66
CA PHE A 115 -4.58 -20.96 -9.31
C PHE A 115 -5.63 -21.42 -8.30
N HIS A 116 -6.91 -21.48 -8.70
CA HIS A 116 -8.03 -21.85 -7.83
C HIS A 116 -8.19 -20.98 -6.57
N VAL A 117 -7.64 -19.76 -6.61
CA VAL A 117 -7.72 -18.74 -5.56
C VAL A 117 -8.27 -17.46 -6.19
N GLU A 118 -9.06 -16.72 -5.43
CA GLU A 118 -9.56 -15.41 -5.83
C GLU A 118 -8.63 -14.33 -5.24
N PRO A 119 -7.89 -13.57 -6.07
CA PRO A 119 -7.06 -12.48 -5.59
C PRO A 119 -7.92 -11.25 -5.24
N ASP A 120 -7.46 -10.47 -4.27
CA ASP A 120 -7.99 -9.12 -4.06
C ASP A 120 -7.37 -8.16 -5.08
N ILE A 121 -8.18 -7.54 -5.95
CA ILE A 121 -7.69 -6.66 -7.01
C ILE A 121 -8.05 -5.21 -6.69
N SER A 122 -7.05 -4.45 -6.29
CA SER A 122 -7.11 -2.99 -6.15
C SER A 122 -6.97 -2.30 -7.50
N VAL A 123 -8.12 -2.02 -8.14
CA VAL A 123 -8.20 -1.31 -9.42
C VAL A 123 -8.00 0.20 -9.24
N ARG A 124 -7.05 0.78 -9.99
CA ARG A 124 -6.79 2.22 -10.08
C ARG A 124 -7.10 2.71 -11.49
N LEU A 125 -8.26 3.35 -11.66
CA LEU A 125 -8.64 3.92 -12.94
C LEU A 125 -7.86 5.20 -13.20
N ILE A 126 -7.13 5.21 -14.33
CA ILE A 126 -6.33 6.33 -14.81
C ILE A 126 -6.92 6.89 -16.11
N GLU A 127 -6.49 8.09 -16.48
CA GLU A 127 -6.89 8.71 -17.74
C GLU A 127 -5.93 8.34 -18.89
N GLN A 128 -6.42 8.46 -20.13
CA GLN A 128 -5.65 8.12 -21.33
C GLN A 128 -4.26 8.77 -21.40
N PRO A 129 -4.08 10.06 -21.04
CA PRO A 129 -2.75 10.69 -21.06
C PRO A 129 -1.75 10.09 -20.06
N GLN A 130 -2.21 9.32 -19.06
CA GLN A 130 -1.36 8.70 -18.04
C GLN A 130 -0.88 7.29 -18.45
N CYS A 131 -1.31 6.77 -19.61
CA CYS A 131 -1.02 5.40 -20.03
C CYS A 131 0.47 5.06 -20.12
N GLU A 132 1.32 6.04 -20.42
CA GLU A 132 2.78 5.82 -20.49
C GLU A 132 3.39 5.41 -19.15
N VAL A 133 2.72 5.69 -18.03
CA VAL A 133 3.10 5.13 -16.73
C VAL A 133 3.02 3.61 -16.73
N THR A 134 1.98 3.02 -17.33
CA THR A 134 1.80 1.56 -17.37
C THR A 134 2.86 0.89 -18.23
N ASN A 135 3.22 1.51 -19.36
CA ASN A 135 4.32 1.05 -20.22
C ASN A 135 5.67 1.11 -19.51
N PHE A 136 5.94 2.23 -18.84
CA PHE A 136 7.15 2.43 -18.05
C PHE A 136 7.29 1.37 -16.96
N LEU A 137 6.26 1.19 -16.13
CA LEU A 137 6.26 0.22 -15.05
C LEU A 137 6.47 -1.20 -15.58
N ARG A 138 5.77 -1.60 -16.65
CA ARG A 138 5.92 -2.92 -17.28
C ARG A 138 7.34 -3.18 -17.78
N PHE A 139 8.04 -2.17 -18.29
CA PHE A 139 9.43 -2.32 -18.73
C PHE A 139 10.39 -2.52 -17.54
N ILE A 140 10.26 -1.69 -16.51
CA ILE A 140 11.12 -1.75 -15.32
C ILE A 140 10.90 -3.05 -14.55
N ASP A 141 9.64 -3.45 -14.37
CA ASP A 141 9.28 -4.61 -13.55
C ASP A 141 9.76 -5.95 -14.09
N ARG A 142 10.03 -6.04 -15.39
CA ARG A 142 10.62 -7.24 -16.01
C ARG A 142 12.06 -7.47 -15.58
N ASN A 143 12.76 -6.42 -15.18
CA ASN A 143 14.20 -6.44 -14.91
C ASN A 143 14.54 -6.23 -13.42
N ARG A 144 13.53 -6.07 -12.55
CA ARG A 144 13.72 -5.66 -11.15
C ARG A 144 14.24 -6.78 -10.24
N VAL A 145 15.10 -6.41 -9.28
CA VAL A 145 15.48 -7.25 -8.13
C VAL A 145 14.62 -6.90 -6.90
N GLU A 146 14.32 -5.62 -6.68
CA GLU A 146 13.50 -5.12 -5.56
C GLU A 146 12.90 -3.75 -5.91
N SER A 147 11.64 -3.49 -5.51
CA SER A 147 10.94 -2.23 -5.80
C SER A 147 10.96 -1.28 -4.60
N PRO A 148 11.08 0.04 -4.81
CA PRO A 148 10.98 1.01 -3.73
C PRO A 148 9.60 0.94 -3.07
N GLN A 149 9.56 0.92 -1.74
CA GLN A 149 8.29 0.95 -1.01
C GLN A 149 7.84 2.39 -0.81
N LEU A 150 6.89 2.83 -1.63
CA LEU A 150 6.20 4.10 -1.49
C LEU A 150 4.88 3.88 -0.76
N VAL A 151 4.70 4.55 0.38
CA VAL A 151 3.47 4.52 1.18
C VAL A 151 2.90 5.93 1.24
N LEU A 152 1.63 6.08 0.86
CA LEU A 152 0.89 7.34 0.99
C LEU A 152 0.04 7.30 2.27
N ASP A 153 0.01 8.40 3.02
CA ASP A 153 -0.79 8.50 4.25
C ASP A 153 -2.29 8.46 3.97
N ARG A 154 -2.70 8.89 2.76
CA ARG A 154 -4.08 8.89 2.29
C ARG A 154 -4.14 8.80 0.76
N THR A 155 -5.20 8.20 0.25
CA THR A 155 -5.46 8.05 -1.20
C THR A 155 -6.60 8.94 -1.70
N SER A 156 -7.22 9.72 -0.81
CA SER A 156 -8.16 10.80 -1.15
C SER A 156 -7.66 12.08 -0.49
N VAL A 157 -7.31 13.06 -1.30
CA VAL A 157 -6.66 14.31 -0.90
C VAL A 157 -7.56 15.48 -1.32
N PRO A 158 -8.05 16.30 -0.38
CA PRO A 158 -8.78 17.52 -0.72
C PRO A 158 -7.91 18.50 -1.52
N ASP A 159 -8.55 19.35 -2.33
CA ASP A 159 -7.85 20.42 -3.05
C ASP A 159 -7.08 21.35 -2.08
N GLY A 160 -5.80 21.57 -2.33
CA GLY A 160 -4.91 22.41 -1.51
C GLY A 160 -4.39 21.72 -0.25
N ALA A 161 -4.91 20.55 0.12
CA ALA A 161 -4.35 19.74 1.19
C ALA A 161 -3.03 19.08 0.74
N PRO A 162 -2.11 18.78 1.66
CA PRO A 162 -0.88 18.11 1.29
C PRO A 162 -1.10 16.62 0.99
N ILE A 163 -0.38 16.12 -0.02
CA ILE A 163 -0.04 14.71 -0.09
C ILE A 163 1.18 14.45 0.79
N SER A 164 1.10 13.39 1.58
CA SER A 164 2.16 13.03 2.53
C SER A 164 2.40 11.53 2.46
N GLY A 165 3.62 11.13 2.79
CA GLY A 165 3.98 9.72 2.78
C GLY A 165 5.45 9.47 3.06
N THR A 166 5.80 8.19 2.97
CA THR A 166 7.14 7.67 3.20
C THR A 166 7.59 6.86 2.01
N LEU A 167 8.86 7.04 1.64
CA LEU A 167 9.59 6.22 0.70
C LEU A 167 10.66 5.46 1.48
N VAL A 168 10.58 4.13 1.56
CA VAL A 168 11.65 3.33 2.17
C VAL A 168 12.81 3.30 1.19
N THR A 169 13.98 3.77 1.64
CA THR A 169 15.21 3.78 0.87
C THR A 169 16.19 2.89 1.62
N HIS A 170 16.47 1.69 1.12
CA HIS A 170 17.35 0.71 1.79
C HIS A 170 18.84 1.13 1.84
N GLY A 171 19.12 2.43 1.96
CA GLY A 171 20.44 3.02 2.15
C GLY A 171 21.37 2.76 0.97
N GLY A 172 21.34 3.62 -0.06
CA GLY A 172 22.34 3.59 -1.14
C GLY A 172 21.81 3.75 -2.56
N LEU A 173 20.48 3.76 -2.75
CA LEU A 173 19.87 4.07 -4.04
C LEU A 173 19.43 5.53 -4.09
N VAL A 174 19.74 6.19 -5.20
CA VAL A 174 19.22 7.51 -5.56
C VAL A 174 17.75 7.36 -5.94
N SER A 175 16.91 8.27 -5.46
CA SER A 175 15.46 8.27 -5.73
C SER A 175 15.07 9.51 -6.52
N ASN A 176 14.38 9.32 -7.63
CA ASN A 176 13.74 10.37 -8.41
C ASN A 176 12.23 10.25 -8.19
N VAL A 177 11.57 11.31 -7.73
CA VAL A 177 10.16 11.33 -7.35
C VAL A 177 9.42 12.35 -8.19
N MET A 178 8.30 11.92 -8.77
CA MET A 178 7.45 12.79 -9.58
C MET A 178 5.97 12.56 -9.33
N LEU A 179 5.21 13.65 -9.43
CA LEU A 179 3.75 13.63 -9.47
C LEU A 179 3.30 13.69 -10.92
N ILE A 180 2.33 12.87 -11.29
CA ILE A 180 1.73 12.83 -12.63
C ILE A 180 0.25 13.13 -12.49
N ASP A 181 -0.20 14.22 -13.10
CA ASP A 181 -1.60 14.63 -13.07
C ASP A 181 -2.47 13.81 -14.03
N HIS A 182 -3.80 13.98 -13.92
CA HIS A 182 -4.79 13.33 -14.77
C HIS A 182 -4.63 13.63 -16.28
N ARG A 183 -3.87 14.68 -16.64
CA ARG A 183 -3.58 15.04 -18.04
C ARG A 183 -2.23 14.48 -18.50
N GLY A 184 -1.60 13.63 -17.70
CA GLY A 184 -0.32 13.03 -18.02
C GLY A 184 0.83 14.02 -17.93
N ILE A 185 0.72 15.08 -17.14
CA ILE A 185 1.81 16.03 -16.92
C ILE A 185 2.57 15.64 -15.65
N ALA A 186 3.87 15.41 -15.79
CA ALA A 186 4.79 15.13 -14.70
C ALA A 186 5.34 16.42 -14.10
N PHE A 187 5.47 16.42 -12.77
CA PHE A 187 6.06 17.46 -11.94
C PHE A 187 7.16 16.81 -11.10
N ASN A 188 8.39 17.32 -11.16
CA ASN A 188 9.49 16.84 -10.33
C ASN A 188 9.23 17.26 -8.87
N LEU A 189 9.42 16.33 -7.94
CA LEU A 189 9.23 16.51 -6.50
C LEU A 189 10.51 16.31 -5.68
N ASP A 190 11.67 16.13 -6.30
CA ASP A 190 12.92 15.76 -5.63
C ASP A 190 13.30 16.77 -4.54
N ASP A 191 13.19 18.07 -4.84
CA ASP A 191 13.47 19.16 -3.89
C ASP A 191 12.47 19.23 -2.71
N ARG A 192 11.41 18.41 -2.74
CA ARG A 192 10.39 18.33 -1.69
C ARG A 192 10.52 17.06 -0.85
N ILE A 193 11.47 16.20 -1.18
CA ILE A 193 11.75 14.97 -0.44
C ILE A 193 12.76 15.27 0.66
N VAL A 194 12.43 14.85 1.88
CA VAL A 194 13.31 14.96 3.04
C VAL A 194 13.92 13.59 3.33
N ALA A 195 15.20 13.45 3.00
CA ALA A 195 15.95 12.23 3.26
C ALA A 195 16.24 12.03 4.76
N GLN A 196 16.17 10.77 5.18
CA GLN A 196 16.55 10.25 6.50
C GLN A 196 17.45 9.02 6.27
N ALA A 197 17.94 8.39 7.33
CA ALA A 197 18.96 7.33 7.22
C ALA A 197 18.53 6.13 6.35
N ASP A 198 17.28 5.69 6.47
CA ASP A 198 16.72 4.48 5.87
C ASP A 198 15.39 4.73 5.10
N LYS A 199 15.01 5.99 4.98
CA LYS A 199 13.76 6.42 4.36
C LYS A 199 13.82 7.87 3.92
N ALA A 200 12.84 8.26 3.13
CA ALA A 200 12.53 9.61 2.76
C ALA A 200 11.08 9.91 3.13
N THR A 201 10.79 11.12 3.54
CA THR A 201 9.43 11.59 3.83
C THR A 201 9.11 12.82 3.02
N PHE A 202 7.84 13.01 2.68
CA PHE A 202 7.39 14.20 1.96
C PHE A 202 6.04 14.67 2.51
N ASN A 203 5.80 15.98 2.36
CA ASN A 203 4.57 16.64 2.74
C ASN A 203 4.36 17.85 1.82
N ILE A 204 3.60 17.66 0.74
CA ILE A 204 3.59 18.56 -0.41
C ILE A 204 2.16 19.05 -0.64
N PRO A 205 1.87 20.35 -0.46
CA PRO A 205 0.59 20.94 -0.85
C PRO A 205 0.37 20.77 -2.35
N ILE A 206 -0.73 20.15 -2.75
CA ILE A 206 -1.11 20.01 -4.16
C ILE A 206 -2.50 20.62 -4.34
N GLY A 207 -2.63 21.45 -5.37
CA GLY A 207 -3.90 22.05 -5.75
C GLY A 207 -4.26 21.74 -7.19
N LEU A 208 -5.56 21.76 -7.47
CA LEU A 208 -6.12 21.69 -8.80
C LEU A 208 -6.03 23.05 -9.51
N GLY A 209 -5.94 23.01 -10.84
CA GLY A 209 -6.13 24.20 -11.66
C GLY A 209 -7.55 24.75 -11.54
N ALA A 210 -7.75 26.03 -11.87
CA ALA A 210 -9.05 26.68 -11.72
C ALA A 210 -10.20 25.96 -12.46
N ALA A 211 -9.94 25.44 -13.66
CA ALA A 211 -10.93 24.72 -14.45
C ALA A 211 -11.33 23.39 -13.78
N ASP A 212 -10.34 22.63 -13.30
CA ASP A 212 -10.56 21.35 -12.62
C ASP A 212 -11.29 21.52 -11.30
N LYS A 213 -10.92 22.57 -10.54
CA LYS A 213 -11.61 22.95 -9.31
C LYS A 213 -13.07 23.33 -9.57
N ALA A 214 -13.34 24.09 -10.64
CA ALA A 214 -14.70 24.45 -11.03
C ALA A 214 -15.54 23.24 -11.46
N ALA A 215 -14.89 22.21 -12.03
CA ALA A 215 -15.57 20.97 -12.39
C ALA A 215 -15.98 20.13 -11.16
N GLY A 216 -15.35 20.33 -10.00
CA GLY A 216 -15.74 19.69 -8.73
C GLY A 216 -15.57 18.17 -8.71
N LYS A 217 -14.72 17.61 -9.58
CA LYS A 217 -14.48 16.17 -9.67
C LYS A 217 -13.17 15.81 -8.97
N ALA A 218 -13.17 14.68 -8.27
CA ALA A 218 -11.95 14.08 -7.77
C ALA A 218 -11.18 13.41 -8.91
N LEU A 219 -9.99 13.93 -9.21
CA LEU A 219 -9.18 13.57 -10.37
C LEU A 219 -8.05 12.59 -10.02
N PRO A 220 -7.75 11.62 -10.90
CA PRO A 220 -6.69 10.63 -10.65
C PRO A 220 -5.31 11.26 -10.73
N GLN A 221 -4.47 10.95 -9.75
CA GLN A 221 -3.08 11.38 -9.66
C GLN A 221 -2.20 10.14 -9.42
N ILE A 222 -0.98 10.17 -9.93
CA ILE A 222 0.00 9.10 -9.73
C ILE A 222 1.27 9.72 -9.17
N MET A 223 1.77 9.18 -8.07
CA MET A 223 3.12 9.43 -7.59
C MET A 223 4.02 8.30 -8.07
N LEU A 224 5.01 8.63 -8.89
CA LEU A 224 5.98 7.69 -9.44
C LEU A 224 7.34 7.93 -8.77
N VAL A 225 7.96 6.85 -8.30
CA VAL A 225 9.31 6.85 -7.74
C VAL A 225 10.15 5.91 -8.56
N ILE A 226 11.35 6.35 -8.93
CA ILE A 226 12.36 5.57 -9.63
C ILE A 226 13.64 5.57 -8.79
N THR A 227 14.09 4.39 -8.40
CA THR A 227 15.31 4.18 -7.62
C THR A 227 16.39 3.50 -8.45
N GLY A 228 17.65 3.88 -8.23
CA GLY A 228 18.80 3.25 -8.89
C GLY A 228 20.14 3.65 -8.31
N PRO A 229 21.24 3.09 -8.83
CA PRO A 229 22.60 3.33 -8.31
C PRO A 229 23.17 4.70 -8.66
N LYS A 230 22.52 5.46 -9.55
CA LYS A 230 22.93 6.78 -10.03
C LYS A 230 21.71 7.63 -10.33
N ASP A 231 21.92 8.95 -10.38
CA ASP A 231 20.91 9.91 -10.85
C ASP A 231 20.48 9.62 -12.30
N ILE A 232 19.24 10.00 -12.63
CA ILE A 232 18.67 9.93 -13.97
C ILE A 232 18.53 11.37 -14.48
N GLN A 233 19.37 11.77 -15.42
CA GLN A 233 19.40 13.14 -15.94
C GLN A 233 18.07 13.53 -16.61
N ALA A 234 17.43 12.61 -17.31
CA ALA A 234 16.11 12.81 -17.91
C ALA A 234 15.02 13.09 -16.87
N ALA A 235 15.19 12.64 -15.62
CA ALA A 235 14.26 12.93 -14.52
C ALA A 235 14.51 14.30 -13.85
N MET A 236 15.65 14.94 -14.12
CA MET A 236 16.02 16.26 -13.60
C MET A 236 15.42 17.40 -14.46
N PHE A 237 14.10 17.54 -14.47
CA PHE A 237 13.38 18.55 -15.23
C PHE A 237 12.76 19.64 -14.33
N SER A 238 12.83 20.89 -14.76
CA SER A 238 12.33 22.04 -14.00
C SER A 238 10.93 22.52 -14.42
N ARG A 239 10.48 22.13 -15.62
CA ARG A 239 9.17 22.52 -16.15
C ARG A 239 8.23 21.32 -16.19
N PRO A 240 6.93 21.49 -15.89
CA PRO A 240 5.95 20.41 -16.07
C PRO A 240 6.05 19.81 -17.48
N THR A 241 6.16 18.49 -17.57
CA THR A 241 6.52 17.79 -18.82
C THR A 241 5.56 16.63 -19.08
N PRO A 242 5.06 16.42 -20.31
CA PRO A 242 4.23 15.27 -20.64
C PRO A 242 4.95 13.94 -20.38
N VAL A 243 4.28 12.98 -19.74
CA VAL A 243 4.84 11.65 -19.47
C VAL A 243 5.16 10.87 -20.75
N SER A 244 4.43 11.16 -21.83
CA SER A 244 4.68 10.60 -23.17
C SER A 244 6.00 11.03 -23.79
N GLU A 245 6.58 12.12 -23.32
CA GLU A 245 7.91 12.56 -23.74
C GLU A 245 8.98 12.22 -22.69
N LEU A 246 8.62 12.31 -21.41
CA LEU A 246 9.54 12.13 -20.29
C LEU A 246 9.91 10.66 -20.07
N LEU A 247 8.93 9.77 -19.91
CA LEU A 247 9.18 8.40 -19.50
C LEU A 247 9.96 7.61 -20.56
N PRO A 248 9.71 7.75 -21.88
CA PRO A 248 10.55 7.14 -22.89
C PRO A 248 12.02 7.60 -22.83
N LYS A 249 12.30 8.88 -22.55
CA LYS A 249 13.66 9.39 -22.39
C LYS A 249 14.36 8.79 -21.17
N ILE A 250 13.62 8.62 -20.08
CA ILE A 250 14.15 7.93 -18.89
C ILE A 250 14.49 6.47 -19.25
N LEU A 251 13.60 5.76 -19.96
CA LEU A 251 13.84 4.39 -20.40
C LEU A 251 15.07 4.29 -21.33
N GLU A 252 15.25 5.25 -22.22
CA GLU A 252 16.42 5.34 -23.10
C GLU A 252 17.72 5.54 -22.30
N GLU A 253 17.70 6.42 -21.30
CA GLU A 253 18.87 6.70 -20.45
C GLU A 253 19.27 5.49 -19.59
N ILE A 254 18.30 4.81 -18.98
CA ILE A 254 18.60 3.61 -18.18
C ILE A 254 18.97 2.42 -19.06
N GLY A 255 18.52 2.39 -20.32
CA GLY A 255 18.95 1.43 -21.36
C GLY A 255 19.09 -0.02 -20.87
N SER A 256 20.24 -0.64 -21.17
CA SER A 256 20.57 -2.00 -20.72
C SER A 256 20.87 -2.10 -19.22
N ASP A 257 21.10 -0.98 -18.54
CA ASP A 257 21.26 -0.89 -17.09
C ASP A 257 19.90 -0.96 -16.36
N GLY A 258 18.78 -1.05 -17.06
CA GLY A 258 17.43 -1.05 -16.49
C GLY A 258 17.20 -2.10 -15.40
N SER A 259 17.99 -3.17 -15.33
CA SER A 259 17.95 -4.16 -14.24
C SER A 259 18.47 -3.65 -12.89
N ARG A 260 19.22 -2.55 -12.90
CA ARG A 260 19.71 -1.87 -11.70
C ARG A 260 18.77 -0.77 -11.22
N PHE A 261 17.72 -0.49 -11.99
CA PHE A 261 16.69 0.46 -11.63
C PHE A 261 15.41 -0.26 -11.24
N SER A 262 14.66 0.36 -10.36
CA SER A 262 13.35 -0.11 -9.96
C SER A 262 12.41 1.07 -9.80
N ALA A 263 11.11 0.79 -9.92
CA ALA A 263 10.10 1.82 -9.85
C ALA A 263 8.91 1.35 -9.02
N SER A 264 8.19 2.32 -8.46
CA SER A 264 6.94 2.11 -7.76
C SER A 264 6.01 3.28 -8.05
N ALA A 265 4.74 2.99 -8.24
CA ALA A 265 3.72 3.98 -8.48
C ALA A 265 2.59 3.84 -7.47
N LYS A 266 2.14 4.96 -6.91
CA LYS A 266 0.96 5.01 -6.03
C LYS A 266 -0.09 5.97 -6.55
N TYR A 267 -1.32 5.51 -6.49
CA TYR A 267 -2.50 6.26 -6.91
C TYR A 267 -3.13 7.04 -5.76
N PHE A 268 -3.61 8.24 -6.05
CA PHE A 268 -4.56 8.93 -5.19
C PHE A 268 -5.53 9.78 -6.00
N ARG A 269 -6.65 10.18 -5.38
CA ARG A 269 -7.62 11.11 -5.94
C ARG A 269 -7.43 12.48 -5.31
N LEU A 270 -7.37 13.52 -6.15
CA LEU A 270 -7.23 14.91 -5.72
C LEU A 270 -8.53 15.69 -5.99
N GLY A 271 -8.99 16.43 -4.99
CA GLY A 271 -10.25 17.18 -5.02
C GLY A 271 -11.48 16.28 -4.83
N GLY A 272 -12.61 16.75 -5.36
CA GLY A 272 -13.94 16.19 -5.11
C GLY A 272 -14.71 16.94 -4.03
#